data_AF-A0A950N3D8-F1
#
_entry.id   AF-A0A950N3D8-F1
#
_cell.length_a   1.000
_cell.length_b   1.000
_cell.length_c   1.000
_cell.angle_alpha   90.00
_cell.angle_beta   90.00
_cell.angle_gamma   90.00
#
_symmetry.space_group_name_H-M   'P 1'
#
loop_
_entity.id
_entity.type
_entity.pdbx_description
1 polymer ?
#
loop_
_entity_poly.entity_id
_entity_poly.type
_entity_poly.pdbx_seq_one_letter_code
_entity_poly.pdbx_strand_id
1 'polypeptide(L)'
;MDWIALASLRDSDNSVLDYSSVNDTGAGITMPHSVAKWFNKLGWSAVRNNTNVFFLKGRDEINDCIRNFDHFGRVCLFVNMQMFDPAKFSHHSITPNHWVVLTKQMTVQNDTISFGVYSWGQIFDVPQNGAYPLHSFYRNFYGYVSTIP
;
A
#
# COMPACT_ATOMS: atom_id res chain seq x y z
N MET A 1 0.39 -4.97 16.38
CA MET A 1 0.81 -5.66 15.15
C MET A 1 1.92 -4.86 14.49
N ASP A 2 3.10 -5.46 14.48
CA ASP A 2 4.36 -4.89 14.01
C ASP A 2 4.63 -5.36 12.57
N TRP A 3 5.33 -4.56 11.76
CA TRP A 3 5.75 -4.98 10.41
C TRP A 3 6.58 -6.26 10.47
N ILE A 4 7.27 -6.52 11.59
CA ILE A 4 7.97 -7.76 11.88
C ILE A 4 7.01 -8.96 11.78
N ALA A 5 5.82 -8.88 12.35
CA ALA A 5 4.85 -9.97 12.30
C ALA A 5 4.27 -10.18 10.89
N LEU A 6 4.07 -9.10 10.12
CA LEU A 6 3.69 -9.20 8.71
C LEU A 6 4.83 -9.79 7.85
N ALA A 7 6.08 -9.42 8.13
CA ALA A 7 7.26 -9.98 7.47
C ALA A 7 7.40 -11.48 7.79
N SER A 8 7.24 -11.89 9.05
CA SER A 8 7.24 -13.32 9.42
C SER A 8 6.11 -14.10 8.74
N LEU A 9 4.91 -13.52 8.63
CA LEU A 9 3.83 -14.15 7.88
C LEU A 9 4.10 -14.22 6.38
N ARG A 10 4.75 -13.21 5.81
CA ARG A 10 5.22 -13.25 4.43
C ARG A 10 6.19 -14.40 4.22
N ASP A 11 7.21 -14.51 5.06
CA ASP A 11 8.23 -15.54 4.93
C ASP A 11 7.64 -16.95 5.09
N SER A 12 6.66 -17.13 5.99
CA SER A 12 5.96 -18.42 6.15
C SER A 12 4.94 -18.74 5.06
N ASP A 13 4.28 -17.76 4.43
CA ASP A 13 3.40 -18.02 3.29
C ASP A 13 4.24 -18.24 2.00
N ASN A 14 5.41 -17.60 1.88
CA ASN A 14 6.34 -17.78 0.77
C ASN A 14 7.06 -19.15 0.81
N SER A 15 7.22 -19.75 2.00
CA SER A 15 7.69 -21.14 2.14
C SER A 15 6.61 -22.19 1.87
N VAL A 16 5.33 -21.78 1.84
CA VAL A 16 4.15 -22.66 1.65
C VAL A 16 3.53 -22.53 0.25
N LEU A 17 3.75 -21.41 -0.45
CA LEU A 17 3.22 -21.18 -1.80
C LEU A 17 4.19 -21.71 -2.87
N ASP A 18 3.96 -22.95 -3.27
CA ASP A 18 4.52 -23.52 -4.50
C ASP A 18 4.01 -22.71 -5.72
N TYR A 19 4.94 -22.37 -6.60
CA TYR A 19 4.87 -21.30 -7.59
C TYR A 19 3.88 -21.67 -8.73
N SER A 20 2.58 -21.46 -8.50
CA SER A 20 1.54 -21.71 -9.48
C SER A 20 1.01 -20.40 -10.08
N SER A 21 1.60 -20.08 -11.24
CA SER A 21 1.24 -19.11 -12.27
C SER A 21 -0.05 -18.28 -12.08
N VAL A 22 0.08 -16.95 -12.07
CA VAL A 22 -0.86 -16.08 -12.79
C VAL A 22 -0.10 -14.89 -13.40
N ASN A 23 0.27 -15.06 -14.67
CA ASN A 23 0.70 -14.04 -15.63
C ASN A 23 1.91 -13.18 -15.25
N ASP A 24 2.93 -13.24 -16.11
CA ASP A 24 4.36 -12.88 -16.00
C ASP A 24 4.71 -11.42 -15.61
N THR A 25 3.79 -10.66 -15.01
CA THR A 25 3.99 -9.25 -14.65
C THR A 25 4.03 -9.00 -13.13
N GLY A 26 3.56 -9.96 -12.32
CA GLY A 26 3.50 -9.88 -10.85
C GLY A 26 4.44 -10.82 -10.09
N ALA A 27 5.29 -11.56 -10.80
CA ALA A 27 6.08 -12.72 -10.36
C ALA A 27 6.95 -12.58 -9.08
N GLY A 28 7.06 -11.38 -8.49
CA GLY A 28 7.83 -11.14 -7.26
C GLY A 28 7.15 -10.29 -6.18
N ILE A 29 5.93 -9.79 -6.41
CA ILE A 29 5.20 -9.01 -5.41
C ILE A 29 4.14 -9.86 -4.72
N THR A 30 3.99 -9.66 -3.40
CA THR A 30 2.87 -10.22 -2.64
C THR A 30 1.54 -9.74 -3.22
N MET A 31 0.68 -10.67 -3.61
CA MET A 31 -0.65 -10.32 -4.12
C MET A 31 -1.57 -9.79 -3.00
N PRO A 32 -2.52 -8.88 -3.30
CA PRO A 32 -3.38 -8.26 -2.28
C PRO A 32 -4.17 -9.25 -1.42
N HIS A 33 -4.62 -10.38 -2.00
CA HIS A 33 -5.33 -11.40 -1.24
C HIS A 33 -4.45 -12.05 -0.16
N SER A 34 -3.14 -12.15 -0.38
CA SER A 34 -2.20 -12.70 0.61
C SER A 34 -2.00 -11.74 1.78
N VAL A 35 -1.89 -10.43 1.52
CA VAL A 35 -1.84 -9.42 2.59
C VAL A 35 -3.12 -9.46 3.43
N ALA A 36 -4.28 -9.56 2.79
CA ALA A 36 -5.55 -9.69 3.51
C ALA A 36 -5.62 -10.99 4.33
N LYS A 37 -5.18 -12.12 3.76
CA LYS A 37 -5.06 -13.41 4.46
C LYS A 37 -4.17 -13.31 5.69
N TRP A 38 -3.05 -12.58 5.62
CA TRP A 38 -2.18 -12.37 6.77
C TRP A 38 -2.87 -11.60 7.88
N PHE A 39 -3.58 -10.51 7.57
CA PHE A 39 -4.36 -9.82 8.59
C PHE A 39 -5.41 -10.74 9.24
N ASN A 40 -6.12 -11.56 8.46
CA ASN A 40 -7.06 -12.54 9.02
C ASN A 40 -6.35 -13.57 9.93
N LYS A 41 -5.19 -14.10 9.54
CA LYS A 41 -4.38 -15.03 10.37
C LYS A 41 -3.93 -14.40 11.69
N LEU A 42 -3.83 -13.08 11.74
CA LEU A 42 -3.46 -12.31 12.93
C LEU A 42 -4.65 -11.97 13.83
N GLY A 43 -5.85 -12.45 13.49
CA GLY A 43 -7.06 -12.25 14.29
C GLY A 43 -7.85 -10.99 13.95
N TRP A 44 -7.51 -10.27 12.87
CA TRP A 44 -8.34 -9.14 12.40
C TRP A 44 -9.58 -9.67 11.69
N SER A 45 -10.77 -9.24 12.12
CA SER A 45 -12.05 -9.69 11.59
C SER A 45 -12.61 -8.79 10.47
N ALA A 46 -12.24 -7.51 10.46
CA ALA A 46 -12.73 -6.51 9.51
C ALA A 46 -11.65 -6.10 8.50
N VAL A 47 -11.07 -7.07 7.81
CA VAL A 47 -10.06 -6.82 6.76
C VAL A 47 -10.74 -6.34 5.48
N ARG A 48 -10.40 -5.13 5.03
CA ARG A 48 -10.81 -4.59 3.73
C ARG A 48 -9.66 -4.67 2.75
N ASN A 49 -9.92 -5.25 1.58
CA ASN A 49 -9.01 -5.22 0.44
C ASN A 49 -9.68 -4.46 -0.70
N ASN A 50 -9.27 -3.22 -0.93
CA ASN A 50 -9.72 -2.41 -2.05
C ASN A 50 -8.52 -2.08 -2.93
N THR A 51 -7.98 -3.12 -3.58
CA THR A 51 -6.86 -3.02 -4.53
C THR A 51 -7.31 -3.35 -5.94
N ASN A 52 -6.49 -2.97 -6.91
CA ASN A 52 -6.58 -3.50 -8.26
C ASN A 52 -5.17 -3.71 -8.84
N VAL A 53 -5.00 -4.68 -9.74
CA VAL A 53 -3.72 -4.95 -10.41
C VAL A 53 -3.64 -4.39 -11.83
N PHE A 54 -4.78 -3.97 -12.39
CA PHE A 54 -4.94 -3.53 -13.77
C PHE A 54 -5.25 -2.03 -13.91
N PHE A 55 -5.81 -1.40 -12.87
CA PHE A 55 -6.15 0.02 -12.91
C PHE A 55 -5.81 0.74 -11.61
N LEU A 56 -5.59 2.04 -11.75
CA LEU A 56 -5.25 2.95 -10.67
C LEU A 56 -6.48 3.32 -9.83
N LYS A 57 -6.24 3.69 -8.58
CA LYS A 57 -7.23 4.11 -7.59
C LYS A 57 -7.14 5.59 -7.29
N GLY A 58 -8.18 6.13 -6.65
CA GLY A 58 -8.42 7.57 -6.62
C GLY A 58 -8.77 8.13 -5.25
N ARG A 59 -9.51 9.24 -5.27
CA ARG A 59 -9.89 10.02 -4.08
C ARG A 59 -10.69 9.20 -3.07
N ASP A 60 -11.57 8.32 -3.53
CA ASP A 60 -12.42 7.51 -2.65
C ASP A 60 -11.59 6.54 -1.81
N GLU A 61 -10.63 5.84 -2.43
CA GLU A 61 -9.71 4.96 -1.71
C GLU A 61 -8.79 5.72 -0.75
N ILE A 62 -8.37 6.95 -1.09
CA ILE A 62 -7.62 7.80 -0.14
C ILE A 62 -8.51 8.15 1.06
N ASN A 63 -9.76 8.55 0.84
CA ASN A 63 -10.67 8.88 1.93
C ASN A 63 -10.96 7.66 2.82
N ASP A 64 -11.01 6.45 2.24
CA ASP A 64 -11.08 5.20 3.01
C ASP A 64 -9.83 4.99 3.86
N CYS A 65 -8.62 5.17 3.30
CA CYS A 65 -7.37 5.07 4.05
C CYS A 65 -7.34 6.02 5.25
N ILE A 66 -7.78 7.28 5.05
CA ILE A 66 -7.87 8.32 6.10
C ILE A 66 -8.77 7.84 7.24
N ARG A 67 -10.00 7.40 6.92
CA ARG A 67 -10.96 6.90 7.92
C ARG A 67 -10.44 5.69 8.67
N ASN A 68 -9.88 4.72 7.96
CA ASN A 68 -9.41 3.47 8.57
C ASN A 68 -8.20 3.71 9.48
N PHE A 69 -7.32 4.66 9.14
CA PHE A 69 -6.21 5.05 9.99
C PHE A 69 -6.66 5.70 11.31
N ASP A 70 -7.66 6.59 11.25
CA ASP A 70 -8.23 7.25 12.44
C ASP A 70 -8.82 6.27 13.45
N HIS A 71 -9.38 5.17 12.96
CA HIS A 71 -9.89 4.11 13.80
C HIS A 71 -8.76 3.21 14.34
N PHE A 72 -7.50 3.63 14.45
CA PHE A 72 -6.37 2.77 14.86
C PHE A 72 -6.13 1.56 13.94
N GLY A 73 -6.77 1.52 12.78
CA GLY A 73 -6.60 0.48 11.78
C GLY A 73 -5.19 0.47 11.22
N ARG A 74 -4.76 -0.69 10.70
CA ARG A 74 -3.53 -0.80 9.92
C ARG A 74 -3.88 -0.61 8.45
N VAL A 75 -3.10 0.19 7.72
CA VAL A 75 -3.31 0.44 6.29
C VAL A 75 -2.02 0.13 5.55
N CYS A 76 -2.10 -0.81 4.60
CA CYS A 76 -1.03 -1.11 3.65
C CYS A 76 -1.46 -0.59 2.27
N LEU A 77 -0.66 0.28 1.67
CA LEU A 77 -0.92 0.79 0.33
C LEU A 77 -0.25 -0.10 -0.72
N PHE A 78 -0.98 -0.37 -1.80
CA PHE A 78 -0.50 -1.07 -2.97
C PHE A 78 -0.17 -0.04 -4.06
N VAL A 79 1.09 0.02 -4.46
CA VAL A 79 1.62 1.16 -5.22
C VAL A 79 2.66 0.74 -6.25
N ASN A 80 3.01 1.66 -7.14
CA ASN A 80 4.27 1.61 -7.87
C ASN A 80 5.31 2.49 -7.17
N MET A 81 6.53 1.97 -7.00
CA MET A 81 7.65 2.67 -6.34
C MET A 81 8.05 4.00 -7.00
N GLN A 82 7.67 4.22 -8.27
CA GLN A 82 7.85 5.51 -8.95
C GLN A 82 7.25 6.68 -8.15
N MET A 83 6.25 6.44 -7.30
CA MET A 83 5.65 7.45 -6.43
C MET A 83 6.64 8.07 -5.42
N PHE A 84 7.78 7.41 -5.15
CA PHE A 84 8.80 7.87 -4.21
C PHE A 84 10.02 8.49 -4.91
N ASP A 85 10.07 8.45 -6.24
CA ASP A 85 11.13 9.04 -7.05
C ASP A 85 10.63 10.38 -7.61
N PRO A 86 11.15 11.54 -7.15
CA PRO A 86 10.71 12.86 -7.62
C PRO A 86 10.83 13.04 -9.14
N ALA A 87 11.71 12.30 -9.80
CA ALA A 87 11.86 12.34 -11.26
C ALA A 87 10.79 11.51 -12.00
N LYS A 88 10.03 10.67 -11.30
CA LYS A 88 9.08 9.71 -11.90
C LYS A 88 7.70 9.68 -11.26
N PHE A 89 7.50 10.31 -10.11
CA PHE A 89 6.22 10.30 -9.38
C PHE A 89 5.01 10.85 -10.16
N SER A 90 5.24 11.60 -11.23
CA SER A 90 4.23 12.14 -12.15
C SER A 90 4.02 11.26 -13.38
N HIS A 91 4.84 10.22 -13.56
CA HIS A 91 4.65 9.23 -14.63
C HIS A 91 3.53 8.27 -14.28
N HIS A 92 2.77 7.88 -15.31
CA HIS A 92 1.76 6.85 -15.19
C HIS A 92 2.44 5.47 -15.14
N SER A 93 2.34 4.78 -14.00
CA SER A 93 2.74 3.38 -13.91
C SER A 93 1.69 2.47 -14.51
N ILE A 94 2.13 1.43 -15.22
CA ILE A 94 1.22 0.42 -15.82
C ILE A 94 1.02 -0.81 -14.93
N THR A 95 1.84 -0.98 -13.89
CA THR A 95 1.75 -2.08 -12.94
C THR A 95 2.09 -1.63 -11.52
N PRO A 96 1.47 -2.22 -10.48
CA PRO A 96 1.95 -2.09 -9.11
C PRO A 96 3.21 -2.94 -8.91
N ASN A 97 4.12 -2.50 -8.04
CA ASN A 97 5.34 -3.25 -7.74
C ASN A 97 5.84 -3.08 -6.30
N HIS A 98 5.06 -2.42 -5.43
CA HIS A 98 5.47 -2.24 -4.04
C HIS A 98 4.31 -2.17 -3.04
N TRP A 99 4.60 -2.56 -1.80
CA TRP A 99 3.71 -2.38 -0.64
C TRP A 99 4.38 -1.46 0.38
N VAL A 100 3.62 -0.53 0.93
CA VAL A 100 4.07 0.33 2.03
C VAL A 100 3.05 0.34 3.15
N VAL A 101 3.52 0.47 4.40
CA VAL A 101 2.63 0.57 5.58
C VAL A 101 2.48 2.03 5.94
N LEU A 102 1.25 2.51 6.13
CA LEU A 102 0.99 3.87 6.56
C LEU A 102 1.38 4.04 8.03
N THR A 103 2.22 5.02 8.34
CA THR A 103 2.71 5.32 9.70
C THR A 103 2.22 6.67 10.23
N LYS A 104 1.87 7.59 9.34
CA LYS A 104 1.11 8.82 9.66
C LYS A 104 -0.05 8.93 8.68
N GLN A 105 -1.18 9.45 9.16
CA GLN A 105 -2.39 9.61 8.38
C GLN A 105 -2.13 10.39 7.08
N MET A 106 -2.86 10.04 6.02
CA MET A 106 -2.85 10.82 4.79
C MET A 106 -3.57 12.16 4.98
N THR A 107 -2.90 13.25 4.62
CA THR A 107 -3.47 14.59 4.61
C THR A 107 -3.55 15.06 3.16
N VAL A 108 -4.73 15.52 2.74
CA VAL A 108 -4.93 16.15 1.44
C VAL A 108 -5.31 17.61 1.65
N GLN A 109 -4.46 18.52 1.20
CA GLN A 109 -4.65 19.96 1.33
C GLN A 109 -4.13 20.68 0.09
N ASN A 110 -4.90 21.64 -0.43
CA ASN A 110 -4.51 22.45 -1.60
C ASN A 110 -4.03 21.60 -2.80
N ASP A 111 -4.76 20.52 -3.12
CA ASP A 111 -4.41 19.53 -4.17
C ASP A 111 -3.02 18.88 -4.04
N THR A 112 -2.48 18.86 -2.82
CA THR A 112 -1.28 18.12 -2.46
C THR A 112 -1.62 17.04 -1.45
N ILE A 113 -0.80 16.00 -1.41
CA ILE A 113 -0.92 14.90 -0.47
C ILE A 113 0.34 14.74 0.36
N SER A 114 0.18 14.49 1.65
CA SER A 114 1.29 14.12 2.53
C SER A 114 0.91 12.99 3.49
N PHE A 115 1.87 12.14 3.84
CA PHE A 115 1.68 11.01 4.75
C PHE A 115 3.02 10.45 5.20
N GLY A 116 3.01 9.58 6.20
CA GLY A 116 4.18 8.82 6.64
C GLY A 116 4.06 7.37 6.19
N VAL A 117 5.17 6.76 5.78
CA VAL A 117 5.23 5.33 5.47
C VAL A 117 6.39 4.63 6.15
N TYR A 118 6.23 3.33 6.36
CA TYR A 118 7.31 2.39 6.56
C TYR A 118 7.55 1.62 5.25
N SER A 119 8.79 1.65 4.77
CA SER A 119 9.25 0.94 3.57
C SER A 119 10.76 0.71 3.63
N TRP A 120 11.25 -0.41 3.08
CA TRP A 120 12.68 -0.74 3.02
C TRP A 120 13.43 -0.61 4.37
N GLY A 121 12.81 -1.01 5.48
CA GLY A 121 13.45 -0.95 6.79
C GLY A 121 13.40 0.42 7.48
N GLN A 122 12.79 1.44 6.85
CA GLN A 122 12.83 2.81 7.33
C GLN A 122 11.44 3.44 7.37
N ILE A 123 11.26 4.38 8.31
CA ILE A 123 10.09 5.27 8.36
C ILE A 123 10.49 6.61 7.75
N PHE A 124 9.68 7.11 6.81
CA PHE A 124 9.90 8.42 6.21
C PHE A 124 8.57 9.06 5.79
N ASP A 125 8.60 10.39 5.64
CA ASP A 125 7.47 11.17 5.15
C ASP A 125 7.46 11.24 3.63
N VAL A 126 6.26 11.34 3.06
CA VAL A 126 6.01 11.46 1.64
C VAL A 126 5.22 12.75 1.41
N PRO A 127 5.66 13.65 0.51
CA PRO A 127 6.98 13.62 -0.12
C PRO A 127 8.10 13.86 0.90
N GLN A 128 9.30 13.36 0.62
CA GLN A 128 10.47 13.67 1.46
C GLN A 128 10.95 15.13 1.26
N ASN A 129 10.65 15.72 0.10
CA ASN A 129 11.01 17.08 -0.25
C ASN A 129 9.90 17.74 -1.08
N GLY A 130 9.60 19.01 -0.82
CA GLY A 130 8.64 19.80 -1.60
C GLY A 130 7.18 19.38 -1.40
N ALA A 131 6.35 19.63 -2.41
CA ALA A 131 4.94 19.27 -2.42
C ALA A 131 4.69 18.09 -3.37
N TYR A 132 3.78 17.18 -3.00
CA TYR A 132 3.39 16.06 -3.85
C TYR A 132 1.98 16.30 -4.40
N PRO A 133 1.84 16.64 -5.70
CA PRO A 133 0.53 16.86 -6.28
C PRO A 133 -0.34 15.61 -6.20
N LEU A 134 -1.59 15.78 -5.78
CA LEU A 134 -2.56 14.71 -5.60
C LEU A 134 -2.80 13.93 -6.89
N HIS A 135 -2.85 14.62 -8.04
CA HIS A 135 -3.01 13.98 -9.34
C HIS A 135 -1.82 13.09 -9.72
N SER A 136 -0.60 13.42 -9.28
CA SER A 136 0.60 12.60 -9.50
C SER A 136 0.56 11.34 -8.65
N PHE A 137 0.08 11.45 -7.41
CA PHE A 137 -0.13 10.27 -6.55
C PHE A 137 -1.05 9.23 -7.19
N TYR A 138 -2.16 9.64 -7.81
CA TYR A 138 -3.08 8.73 -8.48
C TYR A 138 -2.43 7.89 -9.59
N ARG A 139 -1.37 8.41 -10.23
CA ARG A 139 -0.67 7.73 -11.33
C ARG A 139 0.12 6.49 -10.91
N ASN A 140 0.26 6.28 -9.60
CA ASN A 140 1.06 5.22 -9.01
C ASN A 140 0.35 4.49 -7.85
N PHE A 141 -0.93 4.77 -7.63
CA PHE A 141 -1.71 4.20 -6.53
C PHE A 141 -2.70 3.15 -7.04
N TYR A 142 -2.62 1.94 -6.50
CA TYR A 142 -3.42 0.78 -6.90
C TYR A 142 -4.39 0.32 -5.81
N GLY A 143 -4.53 1.12 -4.75
CA GLY A 143 -5.46 0.87 -3.66
C GLY A 143 -4.76 0.40 -2.39
N TYR A 144 -5.50 -0.26 -1.51
CA TYR A 144 -5.03 -0.57 -0.17
C TYR A 144 -5.63 -1.86 0.39
N VAL A 145 -4.95 -2.40 1.40
CA VAL A 145 -5.51 -3.38 2.34
C VAL A 145 -5.48 -2.76 3.72
N SER A 146 -6.59 -2.79 4.44
CA SER A 146 -6.66 -2.26 5.80
C SER A 146 -7.37 -3.18 6.76
N THR A 147 -7.15 -2.92 8.05
CA THR A 147 -7.95 -3.45 9.15
C THR A 147 -8.79 -2.34 9.76
N ILE A 148 -9.91 -2.71 10.35
CA ILE A 148 -10.71 -1.88 11.25
C ILE A 148 -10.67 -2.62 12.61
N PRO A 149 -10.64 -1.91 13.76
CA PRO A 149 -10.71 -2.55 15.08
C PRO A 149 -11.90 -3.48 15.26
#